data_AF-A0A7V5WLU3-F1
#
_entry.id   AF-A0A7V5WLU3-F1
#
_cell.length_a   1.000
_cell.length_b   1.000
_cell.length_c   1.000
_cell.angle_alpha   90.00
_cell.angle_beta   90.00
_cell.angle_gamma   90.00
#
_symmetry.space_group_name_H-M   'P 1'
#
loop_
_entity.id
_entity.type
_entity.pdbx_description
1 polymer ?
#
loop_
_entity_poly.entity_id
_entity_poly.type
_entity_poly.pdbx_seq_one_letter_code
_entity_poly.pdbx_strand_id
1 'polypeptide(L)'
;MIRKLAPDELTWFIAQAFRFLGHGDAQTLARKAFTSMIDLEAEAEHCLILQSESWPLAGLTVLAPEKDASNQNLYLSNLWVQSKIEDIGIMLEHIQDKYPCEAIYYPLYNHNQQLINDLSKVFEEKGFSLINEFELVFELSELPP
;
A
#
# COMPACT_ATOMS: atom_id res chain seq x y z
N MET A 1 -13.97 0.81 11.15
CA MET A 1 -13.01 0.03 11.98
C MET A 1 -11.84 -0.42 11.13
N ILE A 2 -10.64 -0.51 11.69
CA ILE A 2 -9.49 -1.09 10.99
C ILE A 2 -9.25 -2.51 11.50
N ARG A 3 -9.09 -3.47 10.60
CA ARG A 3 -8.83 -4.88 10.91
C ARG A 3 -7.73 -5.45 10.03
N LYS A 4 -7.16 -6.58 10.47
CA LYS A 4 -6.32 -7.42 9.64
C LYS A 4 -7.15 -8.15 8.57
N LEU A 5 -6.50 -8.46 7.47
CA LEU A 5 -7.06 -9.21 6.36
C LEU A 5 -7.18 -10.70 6.74
N ALA A 6 -8.24 -11.37 6.32
CA ALA A 6 -8.27 -12.83 6.38
C ALA A 6 -7.50 -13.43 5.19
N PRO A 7 -6.82 -14.59 5.33
CA PRO A 7 -5.98 -15.15 4.27
C PRO A 7 -6.71 -15.39 2.93
N ASP A 8 -7.99 -15.72 2.98
CA ASP A 8 -8.85 -15.93 1.80
C ASP A 8 -9.23 -14.63 1.06
N GLU A 9 -9.07 -13.47 1.72
CA GLU A 9 -9.33 -12.15 1.14
C GLU A 9 -8.11 -11.58 0.39
N LEU A 10 -6.93 -12.23 0.47
CA LEU A 10 -5.66 -11.71 -0.04
C LEU A 10 -5.68 -11.42 -1.55
N THR A 11 -6.22 -12.34 -2.35
CA THR A 11 -6.33 -12.13 -3.81
C THR A 11 -7.22 -10.92 -4.12
N TRP A 12 -8.34 -10.76 -3.40
CA TRP A 12 -9.22 -9.62 -3.59
C TRP A 12 -8.53 -8.32 -3.21
N PHE A 13 -7.80 -8.31 -2.10
CA PHE A 13 -7.08 -7.14 -1.58
C PHE A 13 -6.03 -6.64 -2.59
N ILE A 14 -5.19 -7.56 -3.10
CA ILE A 14 -4.17 -7.23 -4.11
C ILE A 14 -4.83 -6.76 -5.42
N ALA A 15 -5.97 -7.32 -5.80
CA ALA A 15 -6.72 -6.84 -6.96
C ALA A 15 -7.23 -5.41 -6.76
N GLN A 16 -7.61 -5.00 -5.54
CA GLN A 16 -7.98 -3.60 -5.29
C GLN A 16 -6.78 -2.66 -5.46
N ALA A 17 -5.60 -3.05 -4.96
CA ALA A 17 -4.37 -2.28 -5.18
C ALA A 17 -4.07 -2.10 -6.67
N PHE A 18 -4.14 -3.17 -7.47
CA PHE A 18 -3.94 -3.05 -8.92
C PHE A 18 -5.00 -2.21 -9.63
N ARG A 19 -6.28 -2.30 -9.22
CA ARG A 19 -7.34 -1.42 -9.76
C ARG A 19 -7.06 0.04 -9.44
N PHE A 20 -6.61 0.31 -8.23
CA PHE A 20 -6.28 1.65 -7.78
C PHE A 20 -5.10 2.25 -8.57
N LEU A 21 -4.13 1.42 -8.93
CA LEU A 21 -3.05 1.77 -9.87
C LEU A 21 -3.51 1.95 -11.33
N GLY A 22 -4.78 1.66 -11.65
CA GLY A 22 -5.35 1.82 -12.98
C GLY A 22 -5.22 0.60 -13.90
N HIS A 23 -4.85 -0.57 -13.38
CA HIS A 23 -4.76 -1.79 -14.20
C HIS A 23 -6.15 -2.32 -14.59
N GLY A 24 -6.38 -2.47 -15.90
CA GLY A 24 -7.64 -2.99 -16.44
C GLY A 24 -7.94 -4.46 -16.10
N ASP A 25 -6.92 -5.29 -15.91
CA ASP A 25 -7.05 -6.72 -15.55
C ASP A 25 -6.43 -7.05 -14.19
N ALA A 26 -6.82 -6.26 -13.19
CA ALA A 26 -6.32 -6.38 -11.83
C ALA A 26 -6.52 -7.76 -11.19
N GLN A 27 -7.60 -8.48 -11.56
CA GLN A 27 -7.89 -9.81 -11.00
C GLN A 27 -6.90 -10.86 -11.48
N THR A 28 -6.56 -10.86 -12.78
CA THR A 28 -5.56 -11.79 -13.30
C THR A 28 -4.18 -11.48 -12.75
N LEU A 29 -3.81 -10.19 -12.62
CA LEU A 29 -2.55 -9.79 -12.00
C LEU A 29 -2.47 -10.23 -10.54
N ALA A 30 -3.53 -10.03 -9.76
CA ALA A 30 -3.57 -10.48 -8.37
C ALA A 30 -3.43 -12.01 -8.25
N ARG A 31 -4.09 -12.78 -9.12
CA ARG A 31 -3.94 -14.24 -9.15
C ARG A 31 -2.50 -14.66 -9.47
N LYS A 32 -1.83 -13.97 -10.40
CA LYS A 32 -0.42 -14.23 -10.70
C LYS A 32 0.47 -13.92 -9.50
N ALA A 33 0.28 -12.78 -8.85
CA ALA A 33 1.03 -12.42 -7.63
C ALA A 33 0.81 -13.45 -6.50
N PHE A 34 -0.42 -13.96 -6.37
CA PHE A 34 -0.76 -14.98 -5.39
C PHE A 34 0.00 -16.30 -5.60
N THR A 35 0.26 -16.71 -6.85
CA THR A 35 1.02 -17.96 -7.12
C THR A 35 2.48 -17.93 -6.64
N SER A 36 3.04 -16.75 -6.41
CA SER A 36 4.40 -16.59 -5.86
C SER A 36 4.44 -16.47 -4.34
N MET A 37 3.29 -16.42 -3.65
CA MET A 37 3.23 -16.29 -2.20
C MET A 37 3.38 -17.65 -1.54
N ILE A 38 4.31 -17.74 -0.58
CA ILE A 38 4.64 -18.99 0.11
C ILE A 38 3.77 -19.18 1.36
N ASP A 39 3.53 -18.11 2.11
CA ASP A 39 2.78 -18.12 3.37
C ASP A 39 1.68 -17.06 3.37
N LEU A 40 0.47 -17.47 3.02
CA LEU A 40 -0.69 -16.58 2.89
C LEU A 40 -1.15 -16.01 4.23
N GLU A 41 -0.96 -16.77 5.32
CA GLU A 41 -1.35 -16.32 6.65
C GLU A 41 -0.42 -15.19 7.10
N ALA A 42 0.89 -15.37 6.92
CA ALA A 42 1.87 -14.32 7.20
C ALA A 42 1.61 -13.06 6.36
N GLU A 43 1.37 -13.20 5.05
CA GLU A 43 1.08 -12.06 4.16
C GLU A 43 -0.19 -11.30 4.57
N ALA A 44 -1.25 -12.01 4.95
CA ALA A 44 -2.51 -11.40 5.37
C ALA A 44 -2.39 -10.65 6.70
N GLU A 45 -1.53 -11.11 7.61
CA GLU A 45 -1.28 -10.46 8.90
C GLU A 45 -0.66 -9.05 8.76
N HIS A 46 0.03 -8.80 7.65
CA HIS A 46 0.59 -7.50 7.29
C HIS A 46 -0.41 -6.59 6.56
N CYS A 47 -1.54 -7.11 6.10
CA CYS A 47 -2.54 -6.36 5.36
C CYS A 47 -3.62 -5.80 6.28
N LEU A 48 -3.88 -4.50 6.18
CA LEU A 48 -4.90 -3.80 6.94
C LEU A 48 -6.00 -3.29 6.01
N ILE A 49 -7.25 -3.41 6.47
CA ILE A 49 -8.42 -2.84 5.81
C ILE A 49 -9.10 -1.86 6.77
N LEU A 50 -9.37 -0.65 6.29
CA LEU A 50 -10.40 0.22 6.85
C LEU A 50 -11.77 -0.21 6.31
N GLN A 51 -12.65 -0.60 7.20
CA GLN A 51 -13.98 -1.12 6.88
C GLN A 51 -15.08 -0.25 7.52
N SER A 52 -16.09 0.11 6.73
CA SER A 52 -17.37 0.62 7.21
C SER A 52 -18.25 -0.54 7.70
N GLU A 53 -19.48 -0.28 8.17
CA GLU A 53 -20.38 -1.36 8.59
C GLU A 53 -20.68 -2.38 7.48
N SER A 54 -20.61 -1.97 6.22
CA SER A 54 -21.13 -2.79 5.10
C SER A 54 -20.13 -3.00 3.97
N TRP A 55 -19.04 -2.21 3.89
CA TRP A 55 -18.05 -2.35 2.83
C TRP A 55 -16.64 -1.88 3.24
N PRO A 56 -15.60 -2.46 2.63
CA PRO A 56 -14.24 -1.95 2.75
C PRO A 56 -14.11 -0.57 2.10
N LEU A 57 -13.39 0.35 2.75
CA LEU A 57 -13.19 1.74 2.33
C LEU A 57 -11.78 1.96 1.79
N ALA A 58 -10.77 1.41 2.45
CA ALA A 58 -9.37 1.53 2.10
C ALA A 58 -8.59 0.31 2.58
N GLY A 59 -7.39 0.12 2.04
CA GLY A 59 -6.48 -0.91 2.51
C GLY A 59 -5.03 -0.62 2.14
N LEU A 60 -4.11 -1.15 2.94
CA LEU A 60 -2.66 -1.11 2.67
C LEU A 60 -1.95 -2.27 3.36
N THR A 61 -0.73 -2.56 2.91
CA THR A 61 0.16 -3.53 3.55
C THR A 61 1.21 -2.79 4.38
N VAL A 62 1.41 -3.22 5.63
CA VAL A 62 2.46 -2.74 6.54
C VAL A 62 3.57 -3.77 6.64
N LEU A 63 4.70 -3.47 6.02
CA LEU A 63 5.94 -4.24 6.16
C LEU A 63 6.73 -3.65 7.33
N ALA A 64 6.52 -4.24 8.51
CA ALA A 64 7.26 -3.89 9.71
C ALA A 64 8.59 -4.65 9.76
N PRO A 65 9.66 -4.02 10.28
CA PRO A 65 10.93 -4.68 10.45
C PRO A 65 10.82 -5.74 11.55
N GLU A 66 11.72 -6.72 11.51
CA GLU A 66 11.84 -7.68 12.62
C GLU A 66 12.17 -6.95 13.92
N LYS A 67 11.73 -7.49 15.07
CA LYS A 67 11.89 -6.85 16.38
C LYS A 67 13.34 -6.51 16.74
N ASP A 68 14.30 -7.25 16.19
CA ASP A 68 15.73 -7.08 16.47
C ASP A 68 16.48 -6.35 15.33
N ALA A 69 15.76 -5.81 14.35
CA ALA A 69 16.37 -5.03 13.28
C ALA A 69 16.97 -3.73 13.83
N SER A 70 18.18 -3.40 13.36
CA SER A 70 18.87 -2.15 13.70
C SER A 70 18.15 -0.89 13.20
N ASN A 71 17.23 -1.05 12.26
CA ASN A 71 16.39 0.00 11.73
C ASN A 71 14.91 -0.35 11.96
N GLN A 72 14.21 0.50 12.71
CA GLN A 72 12.79 0.34 13.05
C GLN A 72 11.89 1.14 12.09
N ASN A 73 12.16 1.06 10.78
CA ASN A 73 11.38 1.73 9.74
C ASN A 73 10.24 0.86 9.21
N LEU A 74 9.06 1.46 9.03
CA LEU A 74 7.92 0.80 8.38
C LEU A 74 7.88 1.14 6.89
N TYR A 75 7.59 0.14 6.07
CA TYR A 75 7.34 0.33 4.64
C TYR A 75 5.89 -0.01 4.33
N LEU A 76 5.22 0.91 3.66
CA LEU A 76 3.83 0.77 3.24
C LEU A 76 3.78 0.39 1.77
N SER A 77 2.88 -0.51 1.40
CA SER A 77 2.65 -0.91 0.01
C SER A 77 1.19 -1.28 -0.25
N ASN A 78 0.86 -1.62 -1.50
CA ASN A 78 -0.47 -2.10 -1.92
C ASN A 78 -1.64 -1.24 -1.43
N LEU A 79 -1.44 0.08 -1.40
CA LEU A 79 -2.44 1.03 -0.95
C LEU A 79 -3.58 1.13 -1.97
N TRP A 80 -4.80 1.23 -1.49
CA TRP A 80 -5.98 1.58 -2.28
C TRP A 80 -7.07 2.24 -1.43
N VAL A 81 -7.93 3.01 -2.09
CA VAL A 81 -9.19 3.54 -1.55
C VAL A 81 -10.33 3.28 -2.52
N GLN A 82 -11.56 3.18 -1.99
CA GLN A 82 -12.76 3.03 -2.83
C GLN A 82 -13.34 4.35 -3.31
N SER A 83 -13.30 5.41 -2.49
CA SER A 83 -14.02 6.65 -2.82
C SER A 83 -13.37 7.91 -2.30
N LYS A 84 -12.88 7.91 -1.06
CA LYS A 84 -12.33 9.10 -0.41
C LYS A 84 -10.85 8.92 -0.15
N ILE A 85 -10.02 9.85 -0.64
CA ILE A 85 -8.57 9.77 -0.43
C ILE A 85 -8.23 10.00 1.05
N GLU A 86 -9.09 10.72 1.76
CA GLU A 86 -8.98 11.04 3.18
C GLU A 86 -9.05 9.78 4.07
N ASP A 87 -9.64 8.69 3.58
CA ASP A 87 -9.68 7.40 4.29
C ASP A 87 -8.26 6.84 4.54
N ILE A 88 -7.27 7.24 3.73
CA ILE A 88 -5.85 6.91 3.95
C ILE A 88 -5.35 7.56 5.23
N GLY A 89 -5.73 8.81 5.49
CA GLY A 89 -5.31 9.53 6.69
C GLY A 89 -5.72 8.80 7.97
N ILE A 90 -6.91 8.18 7.99
CA ILE A 90 -7.40 7.35 9.10
C ILE A 90 -6.51 6.12 9.29
N MET A 91 -6.08 5.48 8.20
CA MET A 91 -5.20 4.32 8.29
C MET A 91 -3.79 4.68 8.76
N LEU A 92 -3.24 5.80 8.29
CA LEU A 92 -1.92 6.27 8.72
C LEU A 92 -1.89 6.58 10.22
N GLU A 93 -2.94 7.24 10.73
CA GLU A 93 -3.08 7.51 12.15
C GLU A 93 -3.10 6.21 12.98
N HIS A 94 -3.86 5.22 12.53
CA HIS A 94 -3.84 3.89 13.17
C HIS A 94 -2.46 3.23 13.14
N ILE A 95 -1.70 3.40 12.06
CA ILE A 95 -0.36 2.81 11.94
C ILE A 95 0.61 3.52 12.88
N GLN A 96 0.61 4.85 12.91
CA GLN A 96 1.42 5.67 13.79
C GLN A 96 1.17 5.32 15.27
N ASP A 97 -0.09 5.07 15.65
CA ASP A 97 -0.45 4.71 17.02
C ASP A 97 -0.03 3.27 17.40
N LYS A 98 -0.10 2.34 16.44
CA LYS A 98 0.00 0.90 16.74
C LYS A 98 1.39 0.32 16.54
N TYR A 99 2.19 0.91 15.65
CA TYR A 99 3.49 0.39 15.29
C TYR A 99 4.59 1.35 15.77
N PRO A 100 5.37 0.99 16.79
CA PRO A 100 6.51 1.79 17.20
C PRO A 100 7.56 1.78 16.08
N CYS A 101 7.85 2.95 15.52
CA CYS A 101 8.79 3.09 14.41
C CYS A 101 9.52 4.43 14.43
N GLU A 102 10.67 4.50 13.77
CA GLU A 102 11.43 5.75 13.60
C GLU A 102 10.93 6.56 12.40
N ALA A 103 10.58 5.87 11.30
CA ALA A 103 10.00 6.48 10.11
C ALA A 103 9.07 5.52 9.37
N ILE A 104 8.17 6.10 8.59
CA ILE A 104 7.22 5.40 7.72
C ILE A 104 7.45 5.84 6.29
N TYR A 105 7.60 4.88 5.37
CA TYR A 105 7.86 5.15 3.96
C TYR A 105 6.73 4.61 3.09
N TYR A 106 6.34 5.39 2.09
CA TYR A 106 5.43 4.94 1.04
C TYR A 106 5.97 5.34 -0.34
N PRO A 107 6.13 4.40 -1.28
CA PRO A 107 6.58 4.72 -2.63
C PRO A 107 5.44 5.34 -3.47
N LEU A 108 5.71 6.48 -4.09
CA LEU A 108 4.76 7.18 -4.97
C LEU A 108 4.90 6.85 -6.46
N TYR A 109 6.01 6.22 -6.87
CA TYR A 109 6.41 6.06 -8.28
C TYR A 109 5.46 5.21 -9.14
N ASN A 110 4.56 4.43 -8.55
CA ASN A 110 3.58 3.61 -9.28
C ASN A 110 2.29 4.37 -9.62
N HIS A 111 2.12 5.59 -9.10
CA HIS A 111 0.89 6.36 -9.27
C HIS A 111 0.99 7.37 -10.40
N ASN A 112 -0.15 7.67 -11.02
CA ASN A 112 -0.22 8.80 -11.93
C ASN A 112 -0.10 10.15 -11.17
N GLN A 113 0.26 11.22 -11.88
CA GLN A 113 0.53 12.52 -11.27
C GLN A 113 -0.65 13.09 -10.47
N GLN A 114 -1.89 12.89 -10.94
CA GLN A 114 -3.07 13.38 -10.23
C GLN A 114 -3.19 12.71 -8.86
N LEU A 115 -3.03 11.39 -8.84
CA LEU A 115 -3.11 10.62 -7.61
C LEU A 115 -1.93 10.91 -6.68
N ILE A 116 -0.72 11.13 -7.21
CA ILE A 116 0.43 11.61 -6.43
C ILE A 116 0.07 12.91 -5.72
N ASN A 117 -0.49 13.90 -6.43
CA ASN A 117 -0.84 15.18 -5.83
C ASN A 117 -1.90 15.05 -4.72
N ASP A 118 -2.88 14.16 -4.91
CA ASP A 118 -3.93 13.93 -3.92
C ASP A 118 -3.40 13.17 -2.70
N LEU A 119 -2.55 12.17 -2.90
CA LEU A 119 -1.86 11.44 -1.83
C LEU A 119 -0.91 12.34 -1.05
N SER A 120 -0.13 13.18 -1.72
CA SER A 120 0.82 14.08 -1.06
C SER A 120 0.14 15.02 -0.07
N LYS A 121 -1.03 15.57 -0.40
CA LYS A 121 -1.80 16.41 0.54
C LYS A 121 -2.16 15.66 1.82
N VAL A 122 -2.68 14.43 1.68
CA VAL A 122 -3.05 13.60 2.84
C VAL A 122 -1.83 13.20 3.66
N PHE A 123 -0.72 12.88 2.99
CA PHE A 123 0.54 12.54 3.65
C PHE A 123 1.14 13.73 4.41
N GLU A 124 1.17 14.92 3.80
CA GLU A 124 1.66 16.15 4.42
C GLU A 124 0.84 16.51 5.68
N GLU A 125 -0.49 16.39 5.63
CA GLU A 125 -1.36 16.59 6.80
C GLU A 125 -1.05 15.63 7.95
N LYS A 126 -0.49 14.45 7.65
CA LYS A 126 -0.04 13.44 8.62
C LYS A 126 1.45 13.54 8.96
N GLY A 127 2.11 14.62 8.55
CA GLY A 127 3.50 14.93 8.90
C GLY A 127 4.55 14.25 8.03
N PHE A 128 4.16 13.63 6.91
CA PHE A 128 5.11 13.10 5.95
C PHE A 128 5.72 14.25 5.13
N SER A 129 6.95 14.04 4.67
CA SER A 129 7.62 14.91 3.73
C SER A 129 8.13 14.10 2.54
N LEU A 130 8.11 14.71 1.35
CA LEU A 130 8.70 14.10 0.17
C LEU A 130 10.21 14.10 0.33
N ILE A 131 10.81 12.89 0.43
CA ILE A 131 12.24 12.73 0.67
C ILE A 131 13.03 12.75 -0.63
N ASN A 132 12.59 11.99 -1.64
CA ASN A 132 13.28 11.87 -2.92
C ASN A 132 12.29 11.77 -4.08
N GLU A 133 12.65 12.38 -5.21
CA GLU A 133 12.00 12.23 -6.51
C GLU A 133 13.04 11.62 -7.47
N PHE A 134 12.69 10.52 -8.12
CA PHE A 134 13.56 9.87 -9.10
C PHE A 134 12.83 9.81 -10.43
N GLU A 135 13.38 10.47 -11.45
CA GLU A 135 12.92 10.32 -12.82
C GLU A 135 13.64 9.12 -13.43
N LEU A 136 12.92 8.01 -13.60
CA LEU A 136 13.44 6.85 -14.30
C LEU A 136 13.35 7.09 -15.80
N VAL A 137 14.39 7.70 -16.38
CA VAL A 137 14.54 7.85 -17.83
C VAL A 137 15.15 6.57 -18.38
N PHE A 138 14.37 5.80 -19.13
CA PHE A 138 14.86 4.66 -19.90
C PHE A 138 14.80 4.99 -21.39
N GLU A 139 15.88 4.77 -22.12
CA GLU A 139 15.78 4.69 -23.58
C GLU A 139 15.14 3.35 -23.96
N LEU A 140 14.08 3.38 -24.77
CA LEU A 140 13.38 2.16 -25.23
C LEU A 140 14.30 1.18 -26.00
N SER A 141 15.48 1.64 -26.43
CA SER A 141 16.56 0.85 -27.02
C SER A 141 17.27 -0.08 -26.01
N GLU A 142 17.13 0.15 -24.70
CA GLU A 142 17.84 -0.59 -23.65
C GLU A 142 17.03 -1.72 -23.01
N LEU A 143 15.76 -1.88 -23.41
CA LEU A 143 14.93 -3.00 -22.98
C LEU A 143 15.08 -4.16 -23.98
N PRO A 144 15.40 -5.38 -23.52
CA PRO A 144 15.42 -6.54 -24.42
C PRO A 144 14.02 -6.74 -25.05
N PRO A 145 13.94 -7.17 -26.32
CA PRO A 145 12.69 -7.29 -27.07
C PRO A 145 11.69 -8.28 -26.46
#